data_AF-A0A7X7EEY0-F1
#
_entry.id   AF-A0A7X7EEY0-F1
#
_cell.length_a   1.000
_cell.length_b   1.000
_cell.length_c   1.000
_cell.angle_alpha   90.00
_cell.angle_beta   90.00
_cell.angle_gamma   90.00
#
_symmetry.space_group_name_H-M   'P 1'
#
loop_
_entity.id
_entity.type
_entity.pdbx_description
1 polymer ?
#
loop_
_entity_poly.entity_id
_entity_poly.type
_entity_poly.pdbx_seq_one_letter_code
_entity_poly.pdbx_strand_id
1 'polypeptide(L)' 'MKKLATIILMTLLSFSLFAAGMNDTAVLKLHAYIPERTTFSADEFGFQVASNAYNFTYSVFEQGMDRTLFVVAN' A
#
# COMPACT_ATOMS: atom_id res chain seq x y z
N MET A 1 -0.94 6.92 40.54
CA MET A 1 -1.09 8.28 39.99
C MET A 1 -0.81 8.39 38.49
N LYS A 2 0.33 7.89 37.96
CA LYS A 2 0.66 7.98 36.52
C LYS A 2 -0.38 7.33 35.58
N LYS A 3 -0.87 6.13 35.89
CA LYS A 3 -1.88 5.42 35.07
C LYS A 3 -3.24 6.15 34.99
N LEU A 4 -3.65 6.82 36.08
CA LEU A 4 -4.90 7.58 36.12
C LEU A 4 -4.82 8.82 35.23
N ALA A 5 -3.68 9.52 35.27
CA ALA A 5 -3.42 10.66 34.41
C ALA A 5 -3.41 10.27 32.91
N THR A 6 -2.87 9.10 32.56
CA THR A 6 -2.88 8.61 31.17
C THR A 6 -4.29 8.30 30.68
N ILE A 7 -5.14 7.71 31.52
CA ILE A 7 -6.53 7.40 31.17
C ILE A 7 -7.33 8.69 30.98
N ILE A 8 -7.16 9.66 31.88
CA ILE A 8 -7.80 10.98 31.80
C ILE A 8 -7.33 11.71 30.52
N LEU A 9 -6.03 11.65 30.21
CA LEU A 9 -5.49 12.29 29.01
C LEU A 9 -6.04 11.64 27.72
N MET A 10 -6.12 10.31 27.67
CA MET A 10 -6.70 9.57 26.55
C MET A 10 -8.19 9.87 26.36
N THR A 11 -8.95 10.03 27.45
CA THR A 11 -10.37 10.38 27.38
C THR A 11 -10.58 11.82 26.93
N LEU A 12 -9.80 12.79 27.42
CA LEU A 12 -9.86 14.17 26.95
C LEU A 12 -9.53 14.30 25.45
N LEU A 13 -8.53 13.55 24.97
CA LEU A 13 -8.16 13.54 23.56
C LEU A 13 -9.26 12.91 22.68
N SER A 14 -9.91 11.84 23.13
CA SER A 14 -11.01 11.23 22.36
C SER A 14 -12.25 12.13 22.33
N PHE A 15 -12.58 12.84 23.41
CA PHE A 15 -13.68 13.82 23.40
C PHE A 15 -13.43 14.95 22.40
N SER A 16 -12.19 15.42 22.22
CA SER A 16 -11.89 16.45 21.22
C SER A 16 -12.15 16.00 19.77
N LEU A 17 -12.02 14.70 19.48
CA LEU A 17 -12.29 14.13 18.16
C LEU A 17 -13.79 14.11 17.80
N PHE A 18 -14.66 14.06 18.82
CA PHE A 18 -16.12 13.91 18.64
C PHE A 18 -16.94 15.15 19.07
N ALA A 19 -16.37 16.05 19.86
CA ALA A 19 -17.04 17.26 20.34
C ALA A 19 -16.93 18.46 19.36
N ALA A 20 -16.03 18.41 18.38
CA ALA A 20 -15.78 19.51 17.44
C ALA A 20 -16.84 19.66 16.32
N GLY A 21 -17.96 18.93 16.35
CA GLY A 21 -18.89 18.94 15.22
C GLY A 21 -20.27 18.35 15.48
N MET A 22 -20.93 18.68 16.60
CA MET A 22 -22.33 18.25 16.82
C MET A 22 -23.31 18.77 15.75
N ASN A 23 -22.92 19.78 14.95
CA ASN A 23 -23.73 20.36 13.87
C ASN A 23 -23.04 20.39 12.49
N ASP A 24 -21.79 19.94 12.38
CA ASP A 24 -21.01 20.00 11.13
C ASP A 24 -20.60 18.61 10.67
N THR A 25 -20.71 18.35 9.37
CA THR A 25 -20.32 17.06 8.78
C THR A 25 -18.80 16.94 8.80
N ALA A 26 -18.25 16.10 9.67
CA ALA A 26 -16.83 15.77 9.65
C ALA A 26 -16.53 14.78 8.51
N VAL A 27 -15.65 15.14 7.58
CA VAL A 27 -15.20 14.24 6.51
C VAL A 27 -13.99 13.46 6.98
N LEU A 28 -14.19 12.19 7.31
CA LEU A 28 -13.09 11.25 7.58
C LEU A 28 -12.50 10.77 6.25
N LYS A 29 -11.27 11.19 5.94
CA LYS A 29 -10.51 10.68 4.79
C LYS A 29 -9.62 9.53 5.23
N LEU A 30 -9.99 8.29 4.89
CA LEU A 30 -9.09 7.16 5.04
C LEU A 30 -8.05 7.18 3.93
N HIS A 31 -6.77 7.27 4.30
CA HIS A 31 -5.65 7.05 3.39
C HIS A 31 -5.20 5.60 3.59
N ALA A 32 -5.48 4.74 2.60
CA ALA A 32 -4.95 3.38 2.58
C ALA A 32 -3.56 3.38 1.96
N TYR A 33 -2.60 2.76 2.64
CA TYR A 33 -1.29 2.46 2.06
C TYR A 33 -1.36 1.11 1.34
N ILE A 34 -1.03 1.09 0.05
CA ILE A 34 -0.84 -0.15 -0.71
C ILE A 34 0.67 -0.39 -0.79
N PRO A 35 1.21 -1.44 -0.14
CA PRO A 35 2.63 -1.75 -0.22
C PRO A 35 3.08 -2.00 -1.67
N GLU A 36 4.31 -1.61 -1.96
CA GLU A 36 4.96 -1.93 -3.22
C GLU A 36 5.08 -3.45 -3.41
N ARG A 37 4.64 -3.93 -4.56
CA ARG A 37 4.65 -5.33 -4.95
C ARG A 37 4.83 -5.46 -6.46
N THR A 38 5.68 -6.40 -6.84
CA THR A 38 5.84 -6.87 -8.21
C THR A 38 5.57 -8.36 -8.26
N THR A 39 4.86 -8.81 -9.27
CA THR A 39 4.58 -10.23 -9.53
C THR A 39 4.89 -10.55 -10.98
N PHE A 40 5.66 -11.63 -11.17
CA PHE A 40 5.99 -12.20 -12.46
C PHE A 40 5.29 -13.55 -12.56
N SER A 41 4.55 -13.77 -13.65
CA SER A 41 3.90 -15.04 -13.94
C SER A 41 4.20 -15.47 -15.37
N ALA A 42 4.12 -16.77 -15.61
CA ALA A 42 4.30 -17.36 -16.94
C ALA A 42 3.10 -18.25 -17.28
N ASP A 43 2.64 -18.17 -18.52
CA ASP A 43 1.59 -19.01 -19.10
C ASP A 43 2.01 -19.51 -20.50
N GLU A 44 1.10 -20.18 -21.21
CA GLU A 44 1.36 -20.69 -22.57
C GLU A 44 1.65 -19.56 -23.60
N PHE A 45 1.21 -18.34 -23.32
CA PHE A 45 1.36 -17.18 -24.19
C PHE A 45 2.60 -16.33 -23.87
N GLY A 46 3.20 -16.47 -22.68
CA GLY A 46 4.48 -15.86 -22.35
C GLY A 46 4.59 -15.43 -20.89
N PHE A 47 5.30 -14.31 -20.67
CA PHE A 47 5.46 -13.70 -19.35
C PHE A 47 4.47 -12.56 -19.15
N GLN A 48 3.87 -12.50 -17.96
CA GLN A 48 3.06 -11.36 -17.52
C GLN A 48 3.73 -10.70 -16.31
N VAL A 49 3.68 -9.38 -16.27
CA VAL A 49 4.28 -8.56 -15.21
C VAL A 49 3.22 -7.63 -14.64
N ALA A 50 2.94 -7.75 -13.34
CA ALA A 50 2.07 -6.85 -12.61
C ALA A 50 2.87 -6.16 -11.50
N SER A 51 2.96 -4.83 -11.53
CA SER A 51 3.71 -4.07 -10.53
C SER A 51 3.09 -2.71 -10.25
N ASN A 52 3.13 -2.30 -8.98
CA ASN A 52 2.92 -0.91 -8.54
C ASN A 52 4.22 -0.25 -8.00
N ALA A 53 5.34 -0.97 -7.98
CA ALA A 53 6.62 -0.48 -7.47
C ALA A 53 7.42 0.31 -8.52
N TYR A 54 7.28 -0.06 -9.81
CA TYR A 54 7.92 0.59 -10.97
C TYR A 54 9.43 0.88 -10.81
N ASN A 55 10.13 0.11 -9.99
CA ASN A 55 11.54 0.28 -9.62
C ASN A 55 12.49 -0.63 -10.41
N PHE A 56 12.04 -1.15 -11.55
CA PHE A 56 12.80 -2.05 -12.41
C PHE A 56 12.43 -1.84 -13.87
N THR A 57 13.30 -2.32 -14.75
CA THR A 57 13.02 -2.53 -16.17
C THR A 57 13.05 -4.02 -16.48
N TYR A 58 12.32 -4.44 -17.51
CA TYR A 58 12.33 -5.84 -17.93
C TYR A 58 12.26 -5.95 -19.45
N SER A 59 12.77 -7.07 -19.96
CA SER A 59 12.67 -7.44 -21.38
C SER A 59 12.49 -8.94 -21.51
N VAL A 60 11.89 -9.37 -22.61
CA VAL A 60 11.71 -10.79 -22.94
C VAL A 60 12.56 -11.10 -24.16
N PHE A 61 13.36 -12.14 -24.07
CA PHE A 61 14.10 -12.70 -25.19
C PHE A 61 13.47 -14.04 -25.58
N GLU A 62 13.17 -14.20 -26.86
CA GLU A 62 12.54 -15.40 -27.40
C GLU A 62 13.52 -16.11 -28.35
N GLN A 63 13.77 -17.41 -28.10
CA GLN A 63 14.58 -18.28 -28.93
C GLN A 63 13.82 -19.58 -29.21
N GLY A 64 13.09 -19.62 -30.32
CA GLY A 64 12.22 -20.75 -30.64
C GLY A 64 11.07 -20.88 -29.65
N MET A 65 10.99 -22.01 -28.95
CA MET A 65 10.01 -22.24 -27.88
C MET A 65 10.49 -21.72 -26.51
N ASP A 66 11.76 -21.35 -26.40
CA ASP A 66 12.34 -20.87 -25.14
C ASP A 66 12.12 -19.37 -25.01
N ARG A 67 11.59 -18.97 -23.86
CA ARG A 67 11.42 -17.55 -23.50
C ARG A 67 12.18 -17.28 -22.21
N THR A 68 13.00 -16.23 -22.22
CA THR A 68 13.77 -15.78 -21.05
C THR A 68 13.33 -14.38 -20.66
N LEU A 69 12.96 -14.19 -19.40
CA LEU A 69 12.63 -12.90 -18.81
C LEU A 69 13.88 -12.30 -18.14
N PHE A 70 14.31 -11.14 -18.60
CA PHE A 70 15.36 -10.35 -17.98
C PHE A 70 14.74 -9.24 -17.14
N VAL A 71 15.20 -9.10 -15.90
CA VAL A 71 14.74 -8.09 -14.94
C VAL A 71 15.95 -7.36 -14.39
N VAL A 72 15.94 -6.03 -14.46
CA VAL A 72 17.03 -5.16 -14.00
C VAL A 72 16.43 -4.14 -13.05
N ALA A 73 16.91 -4.13 -11.80
CA ALA A 73 16.55 -3.08 -10.84
C ALA A 73 17.17 -1.73 -11.26
N ASN A 74 16.45 -0.64 -11.02
CA ASN A 74 16.91 0.72 -11.34
C ASN A 74 17.91 1.27 -10.30
#